data_AF-K5XYS0-F1
#
_entry.id   AF-K5XYS0-F1
#
_cell.length_a   1.000
_cell.length_b   1.000
_cell.length_c   1.000
_cell.angle_alpha   90.00
_cell.angle_beta   90.00
_cell.angle_gamma   90.00
#
_symmetry.space_group_name_H-M   'P 1'
#
loop_
_entity.id
_entity.type
_entity.pdbx_description
1 polymer ?
#
loop_
_entity_poly.entity_id
_entity_poly.type
_entity_poly.pdbx_seq_one_letter_code
_entity_poly.pdbx_strand_id
1 'polypeptide(L)' 'SHTNHNQIKKAHRNGIKRPKSQRSRSLKGVDAKFRRNARFALVGSVSCNAIPHLRHATLTHISV' A
#
# COMPACT_ATOMS: atom_id res chain seq x y z
N SER A 1 36.59 27.72 15.87
CA SER A 1 36.47 26.48 16.67
C SER A 1 35.08 25.91 16.56
N HIS A 2 34.93 24.66 16.09
CA HIS A 2 33.63 23.99 15.92
C HIS A 2 33.64 22.68 16.73
N THR A 3 32.67 22.48 17.63
CA THR A 3 32.62 21.31 18.53
C THR A 3 31.26 20.63 18.52
N ASN A 4 31.31 19.29 18.57
CA ASN A 4 30.15 18.40 18.57
C ASN A 4 30.03 17.64 19.92
N HIS A 5 30.51 18.25 21.02
CA HIS A 5 30.61 17.54 22.30
C HIS A 5 29.25 17.09 22.87
N ASN A 6 28.21 17.92 22.77
CA ASN A 6 26.90 17.63 23.36
C ASN A 6 25.83 17.18 22.34
N GLN A 7 26.13 17.03 21.04
CA GLN A 7 25.06 16.65 20.10
C GLN A 7 24.68 15.18 20.24
N ILE A 8 25.64 14.30 20.50
CA ILE A 8 25.38 12.86 20.73
C ILE A 8 24.47 12.67 21.94
N LYS A 9 24.74 13.38 23.05
CA LYS A 9 23.89 13.32 24.25
C LYS A 9 22.49 13.84 23.96
N LYS A 10 22.36 14.96 23.23
CA LYS A 10 21.05 15.53 22.85
C LYS A 10 20.24 14.63 21.92
N ALA A 11 20.88 13.99 20.93
CA ALA A 11 20.22 13.11 19.99
C ALA A 11 19.57 11.90 20.68
N HIS A 12 20.20 11.39 21.73
CA HIS A 12 19.69 10.24 22.48
C HIS A 12 18.69 10.59 23.59
N ARG A 13 18.59 11.85 24.06
CA ARG A 13 17.60 12.26 25.09
C ARG A 13 16.16 11.89 24.72
N ASN A 14 15.79 12.10 23.45
CA ASN A 14 14.46 11.74 22.93
C ASN A 14 14.45 10.38 22.19
N GLY A 15 15.62 9.76 22.07
CA GLY A 15 15.87 8.56 21.27
C GLY A 15 15.84 8.85 19.76
N ILE A 16 16.76 8.23 19.03
CA ILE A 16 16.76 8.26 17.57
C ILE A 16 15.67 7.31 17.07
N LYS A 17 14.55 7.86 16.59
CA LYS A 17 13.42 7.06 16.12
C LYS A 17 13.62 6.59 14.69
N ARG A 18 13.29 5.33 14.42
CA ARG A 18 13.24 4.78 13.06
C ARG A 18 11.95 5.25 12.36
N PRO A 19 11.95 5.44 11.03
CA PRO A 19 10.72 5.72 10.31
C PRO A 19 9.74 4.56 10.46
N LYS A 20 8.45 4.90 10.61
CA LYS A 20 7.40 3.89 10.79
C LYS A 20 7.14 3.17 9.46
N SER A 21 7.28 1.85 9.43
CA SER A 21 6.83 1.05 8.29
C SER A 21 5.30 0.95 8.32
N GLN A 22 4.65 1.22 7.18
CA GLN A 22 3.21 1.05 7.00
C GLN A 22 2.96 -0.10 6.01
N ARG A 23 1.83 -0.81 6.15
CA ARG A 23 1.44 -1.93 5.27
C ARG A 23 1.41 -1.52 3.79
N SER A 24 0.97 -0.29 3.51
CA SER A 24 0.97 0.29 2.16
C SER A 24 1.93 1.48 2.10
N ARG A 25 2.73 1.54 1.03
CA ARG A 25 3.66 2.64 0.76
C ARG A 25 3.09 3.59 -0.29
N SER A 26 3.56 4.83 -0.30
CA SER A 26 3.21 5.77 -1.36
C SER A 26 3.75 5.30 -2.72
N LEU A 27 2.95 5.45 -3.79
CA LEU A 27 3.37 5.19 -5.17
C LEU A 27 4.07 6.40 -5.83
N LYS A 28 4.62 7.33 -5.02
CA LYS A 28 5.38 8.48 -5.54
C LYS A 28 6.70 7.99 -6.16
N GLY A 29 6.99 8.42 -7.38
CA GLY A 29 8.16 7.96 -8.14
C GLY A 29 7.95 6.65 -8.93
N VAL A 30 6.77 6.03 -8.84
CA VAL A 30 6.42 4.91 -9.73
C VAL A 30 6.05 5.45 -11.11
N ASP A 31 6.48 4.74 -12.16
CA ASP A 31 6.21 5.07 -13.55
C ASP A 31 4.74 5.45 -13.81
N ALA A 32 4.55 6.53 -14.57
CA ALA A 32 3.25 7.10 -14.85
C ALA A 32 2.36 6.16 -15.68
N LYS A 33 2.95 5.40 -16.62
CA LYS A 33 2.19 4.45 -17.46
C LYS A 33 1.64 3.31 -16.61
N PHE A 34 2.47 2.73 -15.74
CA PHE A 34 2.04 1.72 -14.78
C PHE A 34 0.94 2.24 -13.85
N ARG A 35 1.11 3.44 -13.27
CA ARG A 35 0.09 4.04 -12.37
C ARG A 35 -1.23 4.34 -13.07
N ARG A 36 -1.20 4.70 -14.36
CA ARG A 36 -2.41 4.92 -15.15
C ARG A 36 -3.14 3.60 -15.39
N ASN A 37 -2.42 2.55 -15.78
CA ASN A 37 -3.00 1.24 -16.00
C ASN A 37 -3.59 0.63 -14.71
N ALA A 38 -2.84 0.69 -13.60
CA ALA A 38 -3.29 0.17 -12.31
C ALA A 38 -4.59 0.85 -11.82
N ARG A 39 -4.77 2.16 -12.10
CA ARG A 39 -6.02 2.86 -11.80
C ARG A 39 -7.19 2.31 -12.61
N PHE A 40 -7.02 2.11 -13.92
CA PHE A 40 -8.08 1.56 -14.78
C PHE A 40 -8.43 0.11 -14.42
N ALA A 41 -7.42 -0.72 -14.12
CA ALA A 41 -7.64 -2.11 -13.69
C ALA A 41 -8.39 -2.19 -12.35
N LEU A 42 -8.11 -1.29 -11.40
CA LEU A 42 -8.84 -1.23 -10.14
C LEU A 42 -10.31 -0.86 -10.36
N VAL A 43 -10.58 0.14 -11.20
CA VAL A 43 -11.97 0.53 -11.52
C VAL A 43 -12.74 -0.60 -12.21
N GLY A 44 -12.11 -1.29 -13.17
CA GLY A 44 -12.73 -2.41 -13.88
C GLY A 44 -12.95 -3.66 -13.02
N SER A 45 -12.11 -3.87 -11.99
CA SER A 45 -12.32 -4.98 -11.04
C SER A 45 -13.40 -4.65 -10.00
N VAL A 46 -13.52 -3.38 -9.58
CA VAL A 46 -14.60 -2.94 -8.69
C VAL A 46 -15.95 -3.04 -9.39
N SER A 47 -16.07 -2.70 -10.68
CA SER A 47 -17.32 -2.85 -11.43
C SER A 47 -17.76 -4.32 -11.57
N CYS A 48 -16.82 -5.25 -11.68
CA CYS A 48 -17.08 -6.70 -11.66
C CYS A 48 -17.46 -7.22 -10.26
N ASN A 49 -16.79 -6.74 -9.21
CA ASN A 49 -17.04 -7.16 -7.83
C ASN A 49 -18.26 -6.49 -7.17
N ALA A 50 -18.81 -5.43 -7.77
CA ALA A 50 -20.01 -4.74 -7.31
C ALA A 50 -21.31 -5.52 -7.55
N ILE A 51 -21.25 -6.69 -8.19
CA ILE A 51 -22.38 -7.58 -8.40
C ILE A 51 -22.21 -8.84 -7.53
N PRO A 52 -22.46 -8.75 -6.20
CA PRO A 52 -22.26 -9.87 -5.28
C PRO A 52 -23.23 -11.04 -5.52
N HIS A 53 -24.38 -10.79 -6.18
CA HIS A 53 -25.43 -11.80 -6.39
C HIS A 53 -25.16 -12.77 -7.56
N LEU A 54 -24.22 -12.46 -8.47
CA LEU A 54 -23.88 -13.33 -9.60
C LEU A 54 -22.73 -14.31 -9.31
N ARG A 55 -22.16 -14.30 -8.10
CA ARG A 55 -20.95 -15.08 -7.78
C ARG A 55 -21.24 -16.50 -7.22
N HIS A 56 -22.51 -16.83 -6.93
CA HIS A 56 -22.90 -18.10 -6.30
C HIS A 56 -23.74 -19.04 -7.18
N ALA A 57 -23.94 -18.75 -8.48
CA ALA A 57 -24.96 -19.43 -9.29
C ALA A 57 -24.46 -20.52 -10.28
N THR A 58 -23.16 -20.86 -10.33
CA THR A 58 -22.64 -21.73 -11.42
C THR A 58 -21.92 -23.01 -10.98
N LEU A 59 -22.11 -23.54 -9.76
CA LEU A 59 -21.40 -24.76 -9.33
C LEU A 59 -22.23 -25.73 -8.46
N THR A 60 -23.51 -25.95 -8.76
CA THR A 60 -24.28 -27.08 -8.18
C THR A 60 -25.27 -27.69 -9.17
N HIS A 61 -24.80 -28.21 -10.31
CA HIS A 61 -25.58 -29.15 -11.11
C HIS A 61 -24.67 -29.94 -12.05
N ILE A 62 -24.00 -30.98 -11.54
CA ILE A 62 -23.59 -32.22 -12.23
C ILE A 62 -22.91 -33.08 -11.15
N SER A 63 -23.67 -33.98 -10.57
CA SER A 63 -23.23 -35.24 -9.96
C SER A 63 -24.52 -36.04 -9.83
N VAL A 64 -24.85 -36.73 -10.92
CA VAL A 64 -25.75 -37.89 -10.91
C VAL A 64 -25.00 -39.05 -10.29
#